data_AF-A0A928WKL1-F1
#
_entry.id   AF-A0A928WKL1-F1
#
_cell.length_a   1.000
_cell.length_b   1.000
_cell.length_c   1.000
_cell.angle_alpha   90.00
_cell.angle_beta   90.00
_cell.angle_gamma   90.00
#
_symmetry.space_group_name_H-M   'P 1'
#
loop_
_entity.id
_entity.type
_entity.pdbx_description
1 polymer ?
#
loop_
_entity_poly.entity_id
_entity_poly.type
_entity_poly.pdbx_seq_one_letter_code
_entity_poly.pdbx_strand_id
1 'polypeptide(L)'
;MTLMRMWLFEVTAGRLQSVQAPIYGIPVQEFQRETKFRPQIKLYFKERYDIAKHGDGTLQHRAEIGFRIMNRTSETITRADAVEYAREIKAEFVTNPLVWKKGKFKCTYLDLENGFDLRLLCASKSEGISTVTSVLKIVDKTFQSENFQFIENTKTYPINPGTHKVYGKFISKPRQRPTVDVRLTHAQLLIYGQLKPVNLVSVGKRLKSAIQYA
;
A
#
# COMPACT_ATOMS: atom_id res chain seq x y z
N MET A 1 12.29 4.75 -63.50
CA MET A 1 12.44 3.29 -63.25
C MET A 1 13.47 2.92 -62.18
N THR A 2 14.48 3.74 -61.89
CA THR A 2 15.51 3.47 -60.86
C THR A 2 14.98 3.55 -59.42
N LEU A 3 14.10 4.52 -59.11
CA LEU A 3 13.50 4.66 -57.78
C LEU A 3 12.65 3.44 -57.36
N MET A 4 11.88 2.87 -58.30
CA MET A 4 11.08 1.66 -58.05
C MET A 4 11.95 0.44 -57.75
N ARG A 5 13.12 0.32 -58.39
CA ARG A 5 14.08 -0.77 -58.12
C ARG A 5 14.76 -0.62 -56.77
N MET A 6 15.09 0.62 -56.38
CA MET A 6 15.56 0.90 -55.02
C MET A 6 14.51 0.54 -53.99
N TRP A 7 13.24 0.91 -54.21
CA TRP A 7 12.15 0.55 -53.32
C TRP A 7 11.95 -0.96 -53.17
N LEU A 8 12.06 -1.70 -54.28
CA LEU A 8 12.03 -3.17 -54.25
C LEU A 8 13.16 -3.73 -53.36
N PHE A 9 14.39 -3.24 -53.53
CA PHE A 9 15.54 -3.73 -52.77
C PHE A 9 15.48 -3.35 -51.29
N GLU A 10 15.11 -2.11 -51.00
CA GLU A 10 15.06 -1.59 -49.63
C GLU A 10 13.89 -2.18 -48.84
N VAL A 11 12.68 -2.23 -49.42
CA VAL A 11 11.45 -2.62 -48.71
C VAL A 11 11.11 -4.09 -48.92
N THR A 12 11.02 -4.56 -50.17
CA THR A 12 10.55 -5.94 -50.43
C THR A 12 11.62 -7.01 -50.28
N ALA A 13 12.88 -6.72 -50.60
CA ALA A 13 14.00 -7.63 -50.36
C ALA A 13 14.55 -7.53 -48.92
N GLY A 14 13.99 -6.64 -48.09
CA GLY A 14 14.17 -6.67 -46.63
C GLY A 14 15.44 -6.02 -46.09
N ARG A 15 16.22 -5.28 -46.91
CA ARG A 15 17.42 -4.58 -46.42
C ARG A 15 17.08 -3.60 -45.29
N LEU A 16 15.98 -2.84 -45.38
CA LEU A 16 15.58 -1.94 -44.30
C LEU A 16 15.32 -2.68 -42.98
N GLN A 17 14.76 -3.89 -43.05
CA GLN A 17 14.43 -4.70 -41.88
C GLN A 17 15.69 -5.23 -41.18
N SER A 18 16.77 -5.50 -41.94
CA SER A 18 18.08 -5.88 -41.39
C SER A 18 18.88 -4.73 -40.76
N VAL A 19 18.57 -3.48 -41.10
CA VAL A 19 19.23 -2.28 -40.55
C VAL A 19 18.47 -1.73 -39.34
N GLN A 20 17.20 -2.08 -39.17
CA GLN A 20 16.45 -1.74 -37.97
C GLN A 20 17.02 -2.49 -36.76
N ALA A 21 17.38 -1.75 -35.71
CA ALA A 21 17.73 -2.35 -34.43
C ALA A 21 16.53 -3.20 -33.95
N PRO A 22 16.76 -4.42 -33.44
CA PRO A 22 15.67 -5.25 -32.93
C PRO A 22 15.00 -4.54 -31.75
N ILE A 23 13.77 -4.05 -31.97
CA ILE A 23 12.96 -3.43 -30.92
C ILE A 23 12.31 -4.58 -30.13
N TYR A 24 12.82 -4.84 -28.93
CA TYR A 24 12.16 -5.75 -27.99
C TYR A 24 11.00 -5.00 -27.32
N GLY A 25 9.84 -5.04 -27.97
CA GLY A 25 8.60 -4.50 -27.42
C GLY A 25 7.94 -5.52 -26.50
N ILE A 26 7.85 -5.22 -25.21
CA ILE A 26 6.95 -5.96 -24.32
C ILE A 26 5.52 -5.51 -24.66
N PRO A 27 4.59 -6.41 -25.00
CA PRO A 27 3.20 -6.03 -25.23
C PRO A 27 2.63 -5.38 -23.96
N VAL A 28 2.35 -4.08 -24.05
CA VAL A 28 1.87 -3.26 -22.92
C VAL A 28 0.57 -3.85 -22.32
N GLN A 29 -0.23 -4.50 -23.17
CA GLN A 29 -1.47 -5.16 -22.79
C GLN A 29 -1.26 -6.32 -21.82
N GLU A 30 -0.21 -7.13 -21.99
CA GLU A 30 0.08 -8.26 -21.09
C GLU A 30 0.65 -7.76 -19.77
N PHE A 31 1.64 -6.86 -19.82
CA PHE A 31 2.31 -6.32 -18.63
C PHE A 31 1.36 -5.51 -17.71
N GLN A 32 0.45 -4.71 -18.27
CA GLN A 32 -0.51 -3.93 -17.47
C GLN A 32 -1.65 -4.78 -16.89
N ARG A 33 -2.00 -5.91 -17.52
CA ARG A 33 -3.09 -6.79 -17.08
C ARG A 33 -2.75 -7.53 -15.78
N GLU A 34 -1.47 -7.82 -15.54
CA GLU A 34 -1.04 -8.67 -14.42
C GLU A 34 -1.12 -8.00 -13.04
N THR A 35 -0.87 -6.69 -12.93
CA THR A 35 -0.79 -5.98 -11.64
C THR A 35 -1.99 -5.08 -11.33
N LYS A 36 -2.67 -4.52 -12.35
CA LYS A 36 -3.71 -3.49 -12.14
C LYS A 36 -5.05 -4.07 -11.66
N PHE A 37 -5.37 -5.31 -12.02
CA PHE A 37 -6.69 -5.91 -11.81
C PHE A 37 -6.75 -6.99 -10.71
N ARG A 38 -5.67 -7.11 -9.92
CA ARG A 38 -5.59 -8.06 -8.80
C ARG A 38 -6.38 -7.55 -7.59
N PRO A 39 -7.04 -8.44 -6.83
CA PRO A 39 -7.67 -8.06 -5.57
C PRO A 39 -6.68 -7.39 -4.61
N GLN A 40 -7.13 -6.38 -3.87
CA GLN A 40 -6.31 -5.61 -2.94
C GLN A 40 -6.93 -5.63 -1.55
N ILE A 41 -6.14 -5.94 -0.52
CA ILE A 41 -6.53 -5.73 0.88
C ILE A 41 -6.03 -4.37 1.33
N LYS A 42 -6.91 -3.58 1.95
CA LYS A 42 -6.58 -2.32 2.62
C LYS A 42 -6.91 -2.40 4.09
N LEU A 43 -5.91 -2.15 4.91
CA LEU A 43 -5.98 -2.07 6.36
C LEU A 43 -5.99 -0.59 6.76
N TYR A 44 -6.99 -0.19 7.54
CA TYR A 44 -7.17 1.17 7.99
C TYR A 44 -6.89 1.30 9.48
N PHE A 45 -5.93 2.16 9.80
CA PHE A 45 -5.47 2.42 11.16
C PHE A 45 -5.85 3.84 11.59
N LYS A 46 -6.14 3.98 12.88
CA LYS A 46 -6.46 5.27 13.49
C LYS A 46 -5.86 5.35 14.88
N GLU A 47 -5.41 6.54 15.23
CA GLU A 47 -5.03 6.88 16.60
C GLU A 47 -6.25 6.77 17.54
N ARG A 48 -6.01 6.37 18.79
CA ARG A 48 -7.05 6.39 19.83
C ARG A 48 -7.38 7.84 20.19
N TYR A 49 -8.64 8.12 20.51
CA TYR A 49 -9.00 9.49 20.91
C TYR A 49 -8.49 9.77 22.33
N ASP A 50 -7.78 10.88 22.46
CA ASP A 50 -7.22 11.41 23.70
C ASP A 50 -7.55 12.91 23.78
N ILE A 51 -8.28 13.29 24.82
CA ILE A 51 -8.75 14.67 25.03
C ILE A 51 -7.55 15.61 25.21
N ALA A 52 -6.46 15.16 25.84
CA ALA A 52 -5.29 16.00 26.06
C ALA A 52 -4.56 16.36 24.74
N LYS A 53 -4.67 15.51 23.71
CA LYS A 53 -4.02 15.72 22.41
C LYS A 53 -4.94 16.33 21.36
N HIS A 54 -6.24 16.06 21.45
CA HIS A 54 -7.24 16.42 20.45
C HIS A 54 -8.30 17.40 20.95
N GLY A 55 -8.24 17.83 22.22
CA GLY A 55 -9.17 18.78 22.82
C GLY A 55 -9.19 20.13 22.11
N ASP A 56 -8.07 20.52 21.51
CA ASP A 56 -7.91 21.76 20.74
C ASP A 56 -8.52 21.68 19.31
N GLY A 57 -9.25 20.61 18.99
CA GLY A 57 -9.81 20.36 17.65
C GLY A 57 -8.85 19.71 16.66
N THR A 58 -7.66 19.28 17.11
CA THR A 58 -6.69 18.57 16.25
C THR A 58 -7.25 17.20 15.85
N LEU A 59 -7.28 16.93 14.53
CA LEU A 59 -7.77 15.64 14.01
C LEU A 59 -6.84 14.48 14.39
N GLN A 60 -7.44 13.33 14.68
CA GLN A 60 -6.73 12.08 14.94
C GLN A 60 -5.96 11.62 13.71
N HIS A 61 -4.76 11.10 13.93
CA HIS A 61 -3.96 10.58 12.83
C HIS A 61 -4.51 9.27 12.28
N ARG A 62 -4.44 9.15 10.95
CA ARG A 62 -4.84 7.96 10.19
C ARG A 62 -3.64 7.38 9.47
N ALA A 63 -3.66 6.07 9.25
CA ALA A 63 -2.69 5.40 8.42
C ALA A 63 -3.35 4.25 7.67
N GLU A 64 -2.77 3.90 6.53
CA GLU A 64 -3.31 2.89 5.64
C GLU A 64 -2.17 1.99 5.18
N ILE A 65 -2.44 0.69 5.14
CA ILE A 65 -1.53 -0.30 4.57
C ILE A 65 -2.33 -1.06 3.53
N GLY A 66 -1.83 -1.10 2.30
CA GLY A 66 -2.48 -1.82 1.21
C GLY A 66 -1.50 -2.75 0.51
N PHE A 67 -1.94 -3.96 0.21
CA PHE A 67 -1.18 -4.93 -0.57
C PHE A 67 -2.10 -5.72 -1.48
N ARG A 68 -1.54 -6.28 -2.56
CA ARG A 68 -2.29 -7.05 -3.55
C ARG A 68 -2.19 -8.54 -3.27
N ILE A 69 -3.21 -9.27 -3.66
CA ILE A 69 -3.26 -10.73 -3.59
C ILE A 69 -2.92 -11.27 -4.98
N MET A 70 -1.70 -11.77 -5.16
CA MET A 70 -1.21 -12.20 -6.49
C MET A 70 -1.65 -13.61 -6.88
N ASN A 71 -1.89 -14.49 -5.90
CA ASN A 71 -2.33 -15.88 -6.12
C ASN A 71 -3.82 -16.01 -6.52
N ARG A 72 -4.56 -14.90 -6.53
CA ARG A 72 -5.98 -14.85 -6.92
C ARG A 72 -6.20 -13.79 -8.01
N THR A 73 -7.28 -13.94 -8.75
CA THR A 73 -7.81 -12.91 -9.66
C THR A 73 -9.17 -12.46 -9.15
N SER A 74 -9.73 -11.42 -9.77
CA SER A 74 -11.08 -10.95 -9.43
C SER A 74 -12.18 -11.97 -9.76
N GLU A 75 -11.89 -12.93 -10.63
CA GLU A 75 -12.80 -14.02 -11.00
C GLU A 75 -12.65 -15.26 -10.10
N THR A 76 -11.44 -15.51 -9.59
CA THR A 76 -11.16 -16.71 -8.77
C THR A 76 -11.25 -16.47 -7.26
N ILE A 77 -11.28 -15.22 -6.80
CA ILE A 77 -11.42 -14.92 -5.38
C ILE A 77 -12.83 -15.27 -4.88
N THR A 78 -12.89 -16.11 -3.85
CA THR A 78 -14.16 -16.59 -3.30
C THR A 78 -14.46 -15.95 -1.94
N ARG A 79 -15.69 -16.16 -1.46
CA ARG A 79 -16.07 -15.78 -0.09
C ARG A 79 -15.27 -16.55 0.96
N ALA A 80 -14.88 -17.80 0.68
CA ALA A 80 -14.08 -18.59 1.61
C ALA A 80 -12.70 -17.94 1.83
N ASP A 81 -12.03 -17.54 0.75
CA ASP A 81 -10.74 -16.81 0.85
C ASP A 81 -10.90 -15.52 1.69
N ALA A 82 -11.99 -14.76 1.47
CA ALA A 82 -12.26 -13.55 2.24
C ALA A 82 -12.48 -13.82 3.74
N VAL A 83 -13.09 -14.96 4.10
CA VAL A 83 -13.26 -15.38 5.50
C VAL A 83 -11.91 -15.75 6.13
N GLU A 84 -11.04 -16.44 5.40
CA GLU A 84 -9.68 -16.77 5.83
C GLU A 84 -8.85 -15.51 6.08
N TYR A 85 -8.80 -14.58 5.12
CA TYR A 85 -8.10 -13.31 5.30
C TYR A 85 -8.66 -12.51 6.48
N ALA A 86 -9.99 -12.47 6.66
CA ALA A 86 -10.59 -11.79 7.80
C ALA A 86 -10.20 -12.43 9.14
N ARG A 87 -10.08 -13.77 9.18
CA ARG A 87 -9.63 -14.51 10.36
C ARG A 87 -8.17 -14.18 10.71
N GLU A 88 -7.27 -14.22 9.72
CA GLU A 88 -5.85 -13.90 9.93
C GLU A 88 -5.64 -12.45 10.37
N ILE A 89 -6.33 -11.49 9.72
CA ILE A 89 -6.27 -10.08 10.10
C ILE A 89 -6.76 -9.90 11.55
N LYS A 90 -7.82 -10.59 11.95
CA LYS A 90 -8.31 -10.53 13.33
C LYS A 90 -7.30 -11.13 14.30
N ALA A 91 -6.68 -12.26 13.97
CA ALA A 91 -5.68 -12.89 14.82
C ALA A 91 -4.47 -11.97 15.07
N GLU A 92 -3.90 -11.38 14.02
CA GLU A 92 -2.66 -10.59 14.09
C GLU A 92 -2.85 -9.13 14.53
N PHE A 93 -4.02 -8.52 14.32
CA PHE A 93 -4.21 -7.08 14.61
C PHE A 93 -5.26 -6.78 15.68
N VAL A 94 -6.12 -7.75 16.03
CA VAL A 94 -7.16 -7.57 17.05
C VAL A 94 -6.85 -8.41 18.29
N THR A 95 -6.73 -9.73 18.12
CA THR A 95 -6.50 -10.66 19.25
C THR A 95 -5.13 -10.42 19.88
N ASN A 96 -4.09 -10.31 19.05
CA ASN A 96 -2.79 -9.79 19.44
C ASN A 96 -2.69 -8.34 18.94
N PRO A 97 -3.09 -7.33 19.71
CA PRO A 97 -3.24 -5.98 19.20
C PRO A 97 -1.89 -5.36 18.83
N LEU A 98 -1.53 -5.46 17.55
CA LEU A 98 -0.39 -4.74 17.01
C LEU A 98 -0.66 -3.22 17.09
N VAL A 99 0.18 -2.53 17.86
CA VAL A 99 0.20 -1.07 17.90
C VAL A 99 1.29 -0.59 16.96
N TRP A 100 0.91 -0.05 15.81
CA TRP A 100 1.87 0.49 14.87
C TRP A 100 2.32 1.88 15.33
N LYS A 101 3.58 1.97 15.78
CA LYS A 101 4.21 3.24 16.14
C LYS A 101 4.69 3.97 14.89
N LYS A 102 3.81 4.81 14.34
CA LYS A 102 4.15 5.66 13.21
C LYS A 102 5.17 6.70 13.64
N GLY A 103 6.16 6.98 12.79
CA GLY A 103 7.24 7.90 13.12
C GLY A 103 7.81 8.64 11.92
N LYS A 104 9.06 9.09 12.08
CA LYS A 104 9.74 9.95 11.11
C LYS A 104 10.48 9.16 10.04
N PHE A 105 10.89 7.94 10.36
CA PHE A 105 11.66 7.06 9.49
C PHE A 105 10.77 6.37 8.46
N LYS A 106 11.34 6.08 7.30
CA LYS A 106 10.64 5.37 6.23
C LYS A 106 11.17 3.95 6.14
N CYS A 107 10.27 2.99 6.26
CA CYS A 107 10.51 1.58 6.04
C CYS A 107 9.86 1.22 4.70
N THR A 108 10.63 0.65 3.78
CA THR A 108 10.13 0.13 2.51
C THR A 108 10.31 -1.37 2.50
N TYR A 109 9.26 -2.12 2.17
CA TYR A 109 9.35 -3.54 1.86
C TYR A 109 8.78 -3.76 0.45
N LEU A 110 9.62 -4.23 -0.47
CA LEU A 110 9.28 -4.34 -1.88
C LEU A 110 9.44 -5.79 -2.33
N ASP A 111 8.31 -6.45 -2.54
CA ASP A 111 8.20 -7.81 -3.06
C ASP A 111 7.06 -7.81 -4.09
N LEU A 112 7.44 -7.54 -5.34
CA LEU A 112 6.50 -7.36 -6.44
C LEU A 112 5.86 -8.68 -6.86
N GLU A 113 6.57 -9.80 -6.70
CA GLU A 113 6.08 -11.13 -7.06
C GLU A 113 4.88 -11.53 -6.19
N ASN A 114 4.95 -11.25 -4.89
CA ASN A 114 3.85 -11.51 -3.98
C ASN A 114 2.88 -10.33 -3.81
N GLY A 115 3.14 -9.18 -4.47
CA GLY A 115 2.22 -8.04 -4.53
C GLY A 115 2.35 -7.02 -3.39
N PHE A 116 3.49 -7.01 -2.69
CA PHE A 116 3.80 -6.10 -1.60
C PHE A 116 4.67 -4.92 -2.07
N ASP A 117 4.10 -3.71 -2.07
CA ASP A 117 4.84 -2.44 -2.12
C ASP A 117 4.47 -1.65 -0.85
N LEU A 118 5.10 -2.01 0.26
CA LEU A 118 4.80 -1.45 1.57
C LEU A 118 5.76 -0.31 1.88
N ARG A 119 5.24 0.93 1.87
CA ARG A 119 6.00 2.14 2.20
C ARG A 119 5.45 2.72 3.50
N LEU A 120 6.01 2.27 4.61
CA LEU A 120 5.53 2.57 5.96
C LEU A 120 6.37 3.66 6.61
N LEU A 121 5.73 4.46 7.45
CA LEU A 121 6.43 5.39 8.34
C LEU A 121 6.47 4.79 9.74
N CYS A 122 7.65 4.65 10.33
CA CYS A 122 7.83 3.97 11.62
C CYS A 122 8.72 4.79 12.57
N ALA A 123 8.59 4.51 13.86
CA ALA A 123 9.41 5.12 14.91
C ALA A 123 10.82 4.53 15.02
N SER A 124 11.00 3.26 14.65
CA SER A 124 12.30 2.58 14.63
C SER A 124 12.34 1.50 13.55
N LYS A 125 13.53 0.95 13.29
CA LYS A 125 13.72 -0.20 12.39
C LYS A 125 13.00 -1.45 12.90
N SER A 126 13.08 -1.74 14.20
CA SER A 126 12.43 -2.90 14.82
C SER A 126 10.90 -2.87 14.67
N GLU A 127 10.29 -1.70 14.87
CA GLU A 127 8.85 -1.48 14.66
C GLU A 127 8.46 -1.68 13.19
N GLY A 128 9.31 -1.22 12.27
CA GLY A 128 9.15 -1.47 10.84
C GLY A 128 9.11 -2.96 10.49
N ILE A 129 10.10 -3.72 10.98
CA ILE A 129 10.18 -5.16 10.74
C ILE A 129 8.97 -5.89 11.35
N SER A 130 8.59 -5.56 12.59
CA SER A 130 7.43 -6.16 13.25
C SER A 130 6.12 -5.89 12.51
N THR A 131 5.92 -4.65 12.05
CA THR A 131 4.71 -4.27 11.31
C THR A 131 4.64 -4.98 9.96
N VAL A 132 5.74 -5.00 9.21
CA VAL A 132 5.81 -5.71 7.92
C VAL A 132 5.58 -7.21 8.10
N THR A 133 6.23 -7.82 9.10
CA THR A 133 6.07 -9.25 9.40
C THR A 133 4.61 -9.59 9.68
N SER A 134 3.92 -8.78 10.50
CA SER A 134 2.50 -8.98 10.83
C SER A 134 1.59 -8.87 9.59
N VAL A 135 1.94 -7.99 8.64
CA VAL A 135 1.21 -7.87 7.36
C VAL A 135 1.45 -9.08 6.48
N LEU A 136 2.69 -9.58 6.38
CA LEU A 136 3.05 -10.73 5.55
C LEU A 136 2.38 -12.03 6.02
N LYS A 137 2.22 -12.18 7.35
CA LYS A 137 1.50 -13.32 7.94
C LYS A 137 0.04 -13.43 7.49
N ILE A 138 -0.62 -12.33 7.11
CA ILE A 138 -2.00 -12.39 6.60
C ILE A 138 -2.12 -13.31 5.36
N VAL A 139 -1.03 -13.43 4.59
CA VAL A 139 -0.95 -14.22 3.35
C VAL A 139 0.02 -15.40 3.53
N ASP A 140 0.32 -15.79 4.77
CA ASP A 140 1.26 -16.87 5.11
C ASP A 140 2.65 -16.72 4.46
N LYS A 141 3.14 -15.47 4.34
CA LYS A 141 4.48 -15.17 3.81
C LYS A 141 5.46 -14.85 4.92
N THR A 142 6.69 -15.29 4.75
CA THR A 142 7.80 -15.02 5.69
C THR A 142 8.52 -13.73 5.30
N PHE A 143 9.00 -13.00 6.31
CA PHE A 143 9.81 -11.81 6.10
C PHE A 143 11.16 -12.15 5.46
N GLN A 144 11.49 -11.49 4.35
CA GLN A 144 12.80 -11.57 3.70
C GLN A 144 13.57 -10.26 3.90
N SER A 145 14.78 -10.34 4.44
CA SER A 145 15.60 -9.14 4.71
C SER A 145 16.06 -8.42 3.44
N GLU A 146 16.20 -9.14 2.33
CA GLU A 146 16.66 -8.60 1.03
C GLU A 146 15.68 -7.57 0.46
N ASN A 147 14.38 -7.79 0.68
CA ASN A 147 13.31 -6.92 0.20
C ASN A 147 13.06 -5.71 1.12
N PHE A 148 13.77 -5.62 2.25
CA PHE A 148 13.54 -4.61 3.28
C PHE A 148 14.61 -3.50 3.26
N GLN A 149 14.16 -2.27 3.12
CA GLN A 149 15.00 -1.07 3.18
C GLN A 149 14.53 -0.14 4.30
N PHE A 150 15.48 0.30 5.13
CA PHE A 150 15.25 1.31 6.16
C PHE A 150 16.01 2.58 5.79
N ILE A 151 15.30 3.70 5.64
CA ILE A 151 15.90 4.98 5.27
C ILE A 151 15.85 5.92 6.48
N GLU A 152 17.03 6.19 7.02
CA GLU A 152 17.24 7.26 7.99
C GLU A 152 17.21 8.59 7.26
N ASN A 153 16.38 9.52 7.76
CA ASN A 153 16.16 10.80 7.11
C ASN A 153 16.97 11.86 7.84
N THR A 154 17.87 12.55 7.13
CA THR A 154 18.69 13.64 7.69
C THR A 154 17.84 14.88 8.03
N LYS A 155 16.61 14.96 7.51
CA LYS A 155 15.70 16.08 7.77
C LYS A 155 15.09 16.00 9.17
N THR A 156 15.28 17.06 9.96
CA THR A 156 14.67 17.21 11.28
C THR A 156 13.21 17.65 11.15
N TYR A 157 12.29 16.87 11.71
CA TYR A 157 10.88 17.23 11.83
C TYR A 157 10.60 17.75 13.25
N PRO A 158 10.37 19.06 13.44
CA PRO A 158 10.15 19.63 14.76
C PRO A 158 8.78 19.21 15.33
N ILE A 159 8.73 18.98 16.64
CA ILE A 159 7.52 18.58 17.37
C ILE A 159 6.50 19.72 17.36
N ASN A 160 6.97 20.95 17.52
CA ASN A 160 6.21 22.18 17.38
C ASN A 160 6.65 22.92 16.10
N PRO A 161 5.83 22.94 15.04
CA PRO A 161 6.19 23.55 13.76
C PRO A 161 6.08 25.09 13.78
N GLY A 162 5.64 25.68 14.90
CA GLY A 162 5.42 27.12 15.06
C GLY A 162 4.13 27.60 14.39
N THR A 163 3.91 28.91 14.40
CA THR A 163 2.73 29.57 13.82
C THR A 163 3.07 30.28 12.52
N HIS A 164 2.07 30.48 11.66
CA HIS A 164 2.17 31.34 10.49
C HIS A 164 0.89 32.15 10.35
N LYS A 165 0.99 33.33 9.72
CA LYS A 165 -0.15 34.20 9.50
C LYS A 165 -0.93 33.71 8.29
N VAL A 166 -2.21 33.40 8.47
CA VAL A 166 -3.16 33.04 7.44
C VAL A 166 -4.36 33.95 7.59
N TYR A 167 -4.66 34.73 6.55
CA TYR A 167 -5.81 35.64 6.55
C TYR A 167 -5.89 36.53 7.80
N GLY A 168 -4.79 37.24 8.12
CA GLY A 168 -4.75 38.13 9.29
C GLY A 168 -4.57 37.44 10.64
N LYS A 169 -4.83 36.14 10.77
CA LYS A 169 -4.77 35.38 12.02
C LYS A 169 -3.52 34.51 12.09
N PHE A 170 -2.95 34.33 13.27
CA PHE A 170 -1.86 33.37 13.49
C PHE A 170 -2.44 31.97 13.70
N ILE A 171 -2.05 31.03 12.84
CA ILE A 171 -2.48 29.62 12.88
C ILE A 171 -1.25 28.73 13.05
N SER A 172 -1.36 27.70 13.89
CA SER A 172 -0.32 26.67 14.03
C SER A 172 -0.08 25.97 12.68
N LYS A 173 1.19 25.83 12.31
CA LYS A 173 1.55 25.05 11.11
C LYS A 173 1.16 23.58 11.30
N PRO A 174 0.84 22.86 10.22
CA PRO A 174 0.57 21.43 10.30
C PRO A 174 1.84 20.67 10.69
N ARG A 175 1.70 19.73 11.63
CA ARG A 175 2.79 18.87 12.09
C ARG A 175 3.10 17.83 11.02
N GLN A 176 4.35 17.80 10.55
CA GLN A 176 4.79 16.80 9.57
C GLN A 176 5.36 15.56 10.29
N ARG A 177 4.97 14.36 9.81
CA ARG A 177 5.40 13.06 10.33
C ARG A 177 5.39 12.96 11.87
N PRO A 178 4.24 13.23 12.52
CA PRO A 178 4.13 13.11 13.96
C PRO A 178 4.35 11.65 14.38
N THR A 179 4.97 11.46 15.54
CA THR A 179 5.16 10.15 16.15
C THR A 179 3.90 9.78 16.92
N VAL A 180 3.21 8.74 16.46
CA VAL A 180 1.83 8.43 16.89
C VAL A 180 1.60 6.94 16.87
N ASP A 181 0.90 6.45 17.89
CA ASP A 181 0.48 5.06 17.99
C ASP A 181 -0.88 4.87 17.33
N VAL A 182 -0.92 4.09 16.25
CA VAL A 182 -2.15 3.80 15.52
C VAL A 182 -2.54 2.33 15.67
N ARG A 183 -3.85 2.09 15.77
CA ARG A 183 -4.43 0.74 15.89
C ARG A 183 -5.39 0.47 14.74
N LEU A 184 -5.56 -0.81 14.40
CA LEU A 184 -6.50 -1.22 13.36
C LEU A 184 -7.91 -0.76 13.72
N THR A 185 -8.63 -0.23 12.74
CA THR A 185 -10.05 0.11 12.87
C THR A 185 -10.93 -0.77 12.00
N HIS A 186 -10.51 -1.02 10.77
CA HIS A 186 -11.21 -1.88 9.85
C HIS A 186 -10.28 -2.34 8.72
N ALA A 187 -10.68 -3.42 8.06
CA ALA A 187 -10.03 -3.96 6.89
C ALA A 187 -11.05 -4.20 5.77
N GLN A 188 -10.65 -3.91 4.55
CA GLN A 188 -11.49 -4.04 3.36
C GLN A 188 -10.76 -4.78 2.25
N LEU A 189 -11.50 -5.61 1.54
CA LEU A 189 -11.06 -6.27 0.32
C LEU A 189 -11.69 -5.56 -0.87
N LEU A 190 -10.84 -5.07 -1.76
CA LEU A 190 -11.21 -4.39 -3.00
C LEU A 190 -11.02 -5.38 -4.15
N ILE A 191 -12.10 -5.73 -4.82
CA ILE A 191 -12.11 -6.64 -5.96
C ILE A 191 -12.41 -5.80 -7.20
N TYR A 192 -11.64 -6.00 -8.27
CA TYR A 192 -11.87 -5.26 -9.50
C TYR A 192 -13.21 -5.68 -10.12
N GLY A 193 -13.98 -4.70 -10.62
CA GLY A 193 -15.34 -4.92 -11.15
C GLY A 193 -16.45 -4.83 -10.10
N GLN A 194 -16.13 -4.86 -8.80
CA GLN A 194 -17.12 -4.68 -7.74
C GLN A 194 -17.07 -3.26 -7.15
N LEU A 195 -18.19 -2.53 -7.22
CA LEU A 195 -18.27 -1.15 -6.71
C LEU A 195 -18.15 -1.04 -5.18
N LYS A 196 -18.74 -2.00 -4.46
CA LYS A 196 -18.73 -2.01 -2.99
C LYS A 196 -17.63 -2.93 -2.49
N PRO A 197 -16.65 -2.44 -1.69
CA PRO A 197 -15.64 -3.30 -1.11
C PRO A 197 -16.27 -4.32 -0.14
N VAL A 198 -15.65 -5.48 -0.02
CA VAL A 198 -16.03 -6.49 0.96
C VAL A 198 -15.38 -6.13 2.29
N ASN A 199 -16.20 -5.90 3.32
CA ASN A 199 -15.69 -5.56 4.65
C ASN A 199 -15.20 -6.84 5.34
N LEU A 200 -13.90 -6.96 5.58
CA LEU A 200 -13.30 -8.14 6.21
C LEU A 200 -13.44 -8.07 7.73
N VAL A 201 -12.90 -7.02 8.34
CA VAL A 201 -12.86 -6.83 9.79
C VAL A 201 -13.37 -5.43 10.15
N SER A 202 -14.18 -5.32 11.20
CA SER A 202 -14.55 -4.03 11.79
C SER A 202 -14.41 -4.05 13.31
N VAL A 203 -13.58 -3.15 13.82
CA VAL A 203 -13.39 -2.91 15.25
C VAL A 203 -14.43 -1.89 15.72
N GLY A 204 -15.26 -2.28 16.70
CA GLY A 204 -16.31 -1.43 17.26
C GLY A 204 -17.53 -1.24 16.35
N LYS A 205 -17.81 -2.23 15.47
CA LYS A 205 -19.02 -2.31 14.61
C LYS A 205 -19.30 -1.06 13.76
N ARG A 206 -18.26 -0.31 13.37
CA ARG A 206 -18.41 0.91 12.55
C ARG A 206 -18.87 0.63 11.12
N LEU A 207 -18.55 -0.54 10.59
CA LEU A 207 -18.95 -0.95 9.24
C LEU A 207 -20.08 -1.96 9.31
N LYS A 208 -21.08 -1.77 8.45
CA LYS A 208 -22.15 -2.76 8.24
C LYS A 208 -21.61 -3.92 7.40
N SER A 209 -22.09 -5.13 7.69
CA SER A 209 -21.80 -6.35 6.93
C SER A 209 -20.32 -6.74 6.88
N ALA A 210 -19.58 -6.55 7.98
CA ALA A 210 -18.24 -7.12 8.12
C ALA A 210 -18.32 -8.64 8.33
N ILE A 211 -17.37 -9.38 7.77
CA ILE A 211 -17.28 -10.84 7.95
C ILE A 211 -16.94 -11.17 9.41
N GLN A 212 -15.92 -10.49 9.95
CA GLN A 212 -15.48 -10.64 11.33
C GLN A 212 -15.68 -9.32 12.08
N TYR A 213 -16.26 -9.43 13.28
CA TYR A 213 -16.36 -8.32 14.21
C TYR A 213 -15.37 -8.49 15.35
N ALA A 214 -14.90 -7.34 15.84
CA ALA A 214 -13.96 -7.15 16.92
C ALA A 214 -14.48 -6.07 17.87
#